data_AF-A0A660ZRW2-F1
#
_entry.id   AF-A0A660ZRW2-F1
#
_cell.length_a   1.000
_cell.length_b   1.000
_cell.length_c   1.000
_cell.angle_alpha   90.00
_cell.angle_beta   90.00
_cell.angle_gamma   90.00
#
_symmetry.space_group_name_H-M   'P 1'
#
loop_
_entity.id
_entity.type
_entity.pdbx_description
1 polymer ?
#
loop_
_entity_poly.entity_id
_entity_poly.type
_entity_poly.pdbx_seq_one_letter_code
_entity_poly.pdbx_strand_id
1 'polypeptide(L)'
;MYPGRFGENFNFDAGGDRNTLGMVGTGALNRIMILSKPDLLQGFRNPSDKRNVGLHEFAHLVDKSDGVIDGIPGVGLDRQAIGPWVELIRRKMAEIEAGESDLNRYALTNEAEFFAVATEYLFERPDQMQRKHPELFVFMQKVFQQDLAGQLGALSRERLSRPRKLGRNSPCPCGSGKKYKKCCLDAD
;
A
#
# COMPACT_ATOMS: atom_id res chain seq x y z
N MET A 1 -5.31 -12.22 7.72
CA MET A 1 -4.52 -11.42 8.67
C MET A 1 -3.83 -12.36 9.64
N TYR A 2 -2.50 -12.35 9.70
CA TYR A 2 -1.70 -13.23 10.55
C TYR A 2 -1.03 -12.49 11.70
N PRO A 3 -0.70 -13.18 12.81
CA PRO A 3 -0.14 -12.54 14.02
C PRO A 3 1.28 -11.99 13.84
N GLY A 4 2.01 -12.44 12.81
CA GLY A 4 3.35 -11.96 12.44
C GLY A 4 3.68 -12.30 11.00
N ARG A 5 4.95 -12.09 10.62
CA ARG A 5 5.49 -12.44 9.30
C ARG A 5 5.46 -13.96 9.08
N PHE A 6 5.36 -14.34 7.81
CA PHE A 6 5.20 -15.72 7.37
C PHE A 6 6.19 -16.01 6.23
N GLY A 7 6.37 -17.29 5.89
CA GLY A 7 7.11 -17.70 4.71
C GLY A 7 6.22 -17.83 3.47
N GLU A 8 6.83 -18.01 2.30
CA GLU A 8 6.14 -18.08 0.99
C GLU A 8 5.02 -19.13 0.90
N ASN A 9 5.11 -20.20 1.69
CA ASN A 9 4.10 -21.26 1.79
C ASN A 9 3.05 -21.01 2.90
N PHE A 10 2.91 -19.77 3.39
CA PHE A 10 2.02 -19.42 4.50
C PHE A 10 2.37 -20.08 5.84
N ASN A 11 3.60 -20.62 5.99
CA ASN A 11 4.03 -21.31 7.20
C ASN A 11 4.53 -20.36 8.29
N PHE A 12 4.31 -20.77 9.54
CA PHE A 12 4.71 -20.05 10.76
C PHE A 12 5.81 -20.75 11.54
N ASP A 13 6.49 -21.76 10.99
CA ASP A 13 7.47 -22.54 11.75
C ASP A 13 8.72 -21.71 12.07
N ALA A 14 9.31 -21.95 13.24
CA ALA A 14 10.43 -21.18 13.79
C ALA A 14 11.78 -21.39 13.06
N GLY A 15 11.81 -22.27 12.06
CA GLY A 15 13.01 -22.60 11.29
C GLY A 15 12.98 -22.23 9.80
N GLY A 16 11.90 -21.62 9.29
CA GLY A 16 11.80 -21.16 7.90
C GLY A 16 12.05 -19.65 7.77
N ASP A 17 12.46 -19.19 6.58
CA ASP A 17 12.64 -17.75 6.32
C ASP A 17 11.29 -17.02 6.41
N ARG A 18 11.16 -16.08 7.34
CA ARG A 18 9.91 -15.35 7.66
C ARG A 18 10.01 -13.88 7.24
N ASN A 19 10.32 -13.66 5.97
CA ASN A 19 10.52 -12.31 5.44
C ASN A 19 9.29 -11.73 4.72
N THR A 20 8.22 -12.51 4.53
CA THR A 20 7.03 -12.06 3.83
C THR A 20 6.16 -11.18 4.74
N LEU A 21 6.01 -9.91 4.34
CA LEU A 21 5.20 -8.90 5.03
C LEU A 21 3.72 -9.00 4.61
N GLY A 22 3.50 -9.30 3.33
CA GLY A 22 2.22 -9.43 2.68
C GLY A 22 2.33 -10.28 1.41
N MET A 23 1.20 -10.81 0.92
CA MET A 23 1.10 -11.41 -0.41
C MET A 23 -0.34 -11.48 -0.91
N VAL A 24 -0.50 -11.50 -2.24
CA VAL A 24 -1.74 -11.80 -2.94
C VAL A 24 -1.77 -13.27 -3.37
N GLY A 25 -2.77 -14.03 -2.91
CA GLY A 25 -2.89 -15.45 -3.22
C GLY A 25 -3.18 -15.77 -4.70
N THR A 26 -2.80 -16.96 -5.13
CA THR A 26 -3.10 -17.56 -6.46
C THR A 26 -4.00 -18.80 -6.30
N GLY A 27 -4.57 -19.30 -7.41
CA GLY A 27 -5.40 -20.52 -7.39
C GLY A 27 -6.62 -20.42 -6.47
N ALA A 28 -6.76 -21.34 -5.52
CA ALA A 28 -7.87 -21.34 -4.55
C ALA A 28 -7.86 -20.13 -3.61
N LEU A 29 -6.72 -19.45 -3.47
CA LEU A 29 -6.56 -18.22 -2.69
C LEU A 29 -6.60 -16.97 -3.57
N ASN A 30 -7.03 -17.10 -4.84
CA ASN A 30 -7.15 -15.96 -5.74
C ASN A 30 -8.10 -14.92 -5.15
N ARG A 31 -7.68 -13.65 -5.12
CA ARG A 31 -8.33 -12.49 -4.47
C ARG A 31 -8.22 -12.41 -2.95
N ILE A 32 -7.52 -13.34 -2.31
CA ILE A 32 -7.26 -13.25 -0.87
C ILE A 32 -5.93 -12.54 -0.66
N MET A 33 -5.98 -11.40 0.02
CA MET A 33 -4.80 -10.71 0.53
C MET A 33 -4.43 -11.25 1.90
N ILE A 34 -3.17 -11.58 2.08
CA ILE A 34 -2.61 -12.09 3.32
C ILE A 34 -1.56 -11.10 3.82
N LEU A 35 -1.71 -10.65 5.07
CA LEU A 35 -0.86 -9.61 5.66
C LEU A 35 -0.45 -9.99 7.08
N SER A 36 0.76 -9.58 7.46
CA SER A 36 1.21 -9.52 8.85
C SER A 36 0.52 -8.38 9.58
N LYS A 37 -0.19 -8.69 10.68
CA LYS A 37 -0.88 -7.71 11.53
C LYS A 37 0.05 -6.63 12.10
N PRO A 38 1.24 -6.95 12.69
CA PRO A 38 2.11 -5.92 13.24
C PRO A 38 2.63 -4.96 12.14
N ASP A 39 2.99 -5.49 10.96
CA ASP A 39 3.49 -4.67 9.86
C ASP A 39 2.38 -3.82 9.23
N LEU A 40 1.15 -4.34 9.12
CA LEU A 40 -0.02 -3.55 8.70
C LEU A 40 -0.29 -2.39 9.66
N LEU A 41 -0.31 -2.68 10.97
CA LEU A 41 -0.50 -1.64 11.99
C LEU A 41 0.64 -0.62 11.98
N GLN A 42 1.86 -1.05 11.68
CA GLN A 42 3.01 -0.15 11.59
C GLN A 42 2.90 0.80 10.39
N GLY A 43 2.53 0.31 9.21
CA GLY A 43 2.35 1.15 8.01
C GLY A 43 1.33 2.27 8.23
N PHE A 44 0.24 2.03 8.96
CA PHE A 44 -0.74 3.08 9.28
C PHE A 44 -0.34 4.00 10.45
N ARG A 45 0.65 3.62 11.27
CA ARG A 45 1.13 4.45 12.39
C ARG A 45 2.13 5.53 11.95
N ASN A 46 2.88 5.26 10.89
CA ASN A 46 3.88 6.19 10.37
C ASN A 46 3.63 6.47 8.88
N PRO A 47 2.70 7.37 8.52
CA PRO A 47 2.36 7.66 7.13
C PRO A 47 3.46 8.43 6.37
N SER A 48 4.68 8.43 6.91
CA SER A 48 5.74 9.35 6.55
C SER A 48 7.01 8.63 6.09
N ASP A 49 7.13 7.32 6.37
CA ASP A 49 8.26 6.49 5.98
C ASP A 49 8.15 5.90 4.56
N LYS A 50 7.04 6.16 3.86
CA LYS A 50 6.80 5.74 2.47
C LYS A 50 6.70 4.20 2.37
N ARG A 51 6.25 3.54 3.44
CA ARG A 51 6.18 2.08 3.55
C ARG A 51 4.87 1.64 4.21
N ASN A 52 4.01 1.03 3.41
CA ASN A 52 2.74 0.51 3.87
C ASN A 52 2.39 -0.80 3.19
N VAL A 53 2.66 -1.91 3.88
CA VAL A 53 2.37 -3.26 3.37
C VAL A 53 0.91 -3.44 2.95
N GLY A 54 -0.04 -2.77 3.60
CA GLY A 54 -1.45 -2.85 3.20
C GLY A 54 -1.71 -2.20 1.85
N LEU A 55 -1.13 -1.02 1.60
CA LEU A 55 -1.22 -0.34 0.30
C LEU A 55 -0.43 -1.08 -0.78
N HIS A 56 0.72 -1.62 -0.42
CA HIS A 56 1.58 -2.40 -1.31
C HIS A 56 0.84 -3.62 -1.87
N GLU A 57 0.28 -4.48 -1.00
CA GLU A 57 -0.47 -5.64 -1.45
C GLU A 57 -1.78 -5.26 -2.15
N PHE A 58 -2.38 -4.12 -1.78
CA PHE A 58 -3.56 -3.62 -2.49
C PHE A 58 -3.22 -3.23 -3.93
N ALA A 59 -2.05 -2.63 -4.16
CA ALA A 59 -1.58 -2.35 -5.51
C ALA A 59 -1.47 -3.63 -6.34
N HIS A 60 -0.90 -4.71 -5.79
CA HIS A 60 -0.84 -6.01 -6.46
C HIS A 60 -2.22 -6.60 -6.77
N LEU A 61 -3.25 -6.33 -5.96
CA LEU A 61 -4.63 -6.72 -6.30
C LEU A 61 -5.22 -5.92 -7.46
N VAL A 62 -4.91 -4.61 -7.52
CA VAL A 62 -5.36 -3.73 -8.59
C VAL A 62 -4.67 -4.08 -9.90
N ASP A 63 -3.37 -4.38 -9.83
CA ASP A 63 -2.57 -4.90 -10.94
C ASP A 63 -3.20 -6.20 -11.49
N LYS A 64 -3.45 -7.17 -10.60
CA LYS A 64 -4.10 -8.45 -10.89
C LYS A 64 -5.57 -8.39 -11.35
N SER A 65 -6.13 -7.21 -11.57
CA SER A 65 -7.53 -7.07 -11.97
C SER A 65 -7.86 -7.73 -13.32
N ASP A 66 -6.87 -7.85 -14.20
CA ASP A 66 -6.96 -8.55 -15.48
C ASP A 66 -6.49 -10.03 -15.42
N GLY A 67 -6.00 -10.46 -14.25
CA GLY A 67 -5.55 -11.81 -13.96
C GLY A 67 -4.03 -12.01 -13.90
N VAL A 68 -3.22 -10.99 -14.23
CA VAL A 68 -1.75 -11.06 -14.19
C VAL A 68 -1.16 -9.97 -13.29
N ILE A 69 0.02 -10.21 -12.72
CA ILE A 69 0.76 -9.21 -11.92
C ILE A 69 1.99 -8.82 -12.75
N ASP A 70 1.94 -7.67 -13.39
CA ASP A 70 2.99 -7.18 -14.31
C ASP A 70 3.23 -5.66 -14.23
N GLY A 71 2.59 -4.96 -13.29
CA GLY A 71 2.68 -3.50 -13.13
C GLY A 71 1.81 -2.70 -14.09
N ILE A 72 0.95 -3.35 -14.88
CA ILE A 72 0.02 -2.74 -15.81
C ILE A 72 -1.42 -3.03 -15.34
N PRO A 73 -1.98 -2.18 -14.45
CA PRO A 73 -3.32 -2.41 -13.96
C PRO A 73 -4.35 -2.33 -15.09
N GLY A 74 -5.16 -3.39 -15.23
CA GLY A 74 -6.27 -3.46 -16.19
C GLY A 74 -7.40 -2.45 -15.94
N VAL A 75 -7.31 -1.66 -14.87
CA VAL A 75 -8.29 -0.63 -14.47
C VAL A 75 -7.68 0.77 -14.54
N GLY A 76 -8.49 1.75 -14.97
CA GLY A 76 -8.13 3.17 -14.99
C GLY A 76 -7.15 3.60 -16.08
N LEU A 77 -6.44 2.67 -16.72
CA LEU A 77 -5.67 2.91 -17.94
C LEU A 77 -6.47 2.46 -19.17
N ASP A 78 -6.71 3.38 -20.09
CA ASP A 78 -7.20 3.01 -21.42
C ASP A 78 -6.07 2.38 -22.25
N ARG A 79 -6.43 1.66 -23.32
CA ARG A 79 -5.45 0.98 -24.18
C ARG A 79 -4.40 1.93 -24.78
N GLN A 80 -4.73 3.21 -24.95
CA GLN A 80 -3.82 4.19 -25.54
C GLN A 80 -2.79 4.69 -24.51
N ALA A 81 -3.14 4.67 -23.22
CA ALA A 81 -2.28 5.07 -22.12
C ALA A 81 -1.28 3.98 -21.70
N ILE A 82 -1.50 2.71 -22.05
CA ILE A 82 -0.61 1.59 -21.67
C ILE A 82 0.82 1.80 -22.20
N GLY A 83 0.97 2.13 -23.48
CA GLY A 83 2.29 2.36 -24.08
C GLY A 83 3.07 3.48 -23.36
N PRO A 84 2.49 4.69 -23.22
CA PRO A 84 3.06 5.77 -22.42
C PRO A 84 3.36 5.39 -20.95
N TRP A 85 2.51 4.58 -20.32
CA TRP A 85 2.71 4.10 -18.95
C TRP A 85 3.95 3.20 -18.82
N VAL A 86 4.08 2.21 -19.71
CA VAL A 86 5.24 1.30 -19.72
C VAL A 86 6.54 2.07 -19.94
N GLU A 87 6.54 3.03 -20.87
CA GLU A 87 7.71 3.88 -21.12
C GLU A 87 8.07 4.75 -19.91
N LEU A 88 7.06 5.28 -19.21
CA LEU A 88 7.26 6.04 -17.98
C LEU A 88 7.84 5.17 -16.87
N ILE A 89 7.35 3.94 -16.64
CA ILE A 89 7.92 3.02 -15.66
C ILE A 89 9.39 2.79 -15.95
N ARG A 90 9.74 2.42 -17.18
CA ARG A 90 11.12 2.14 -17.58
C ARG A 90 12.04 3.33 -17.32
N ARG A 91 11.61 4.53 -17.71
CA ARG A 91 12.35 5.77 -17.43
C ARG A 91 12.53 5.99 -15.93
N LYS A 92 11.47 5.81 -15.13
CA LYS A 92 11.54 6.00 -13.68
C LYS A 92 12.41 4.95 -12.98
N MET A 93 12.39 3.70 -13.43
CA MET A 93 13.31 2.68 -12.92
C MET A 93 14.76 3.06 -13.23
N ALA A 94 15.06 3.53 -14.44
CA ALA A 94 16.40 4.01 -14.79
C ALA A 94 16.86 5.20 -13.92
N GLU A 95 15.96 6.16 -13.62
CA GLU A 95 16.25 7.26 -12.68
C GLU A 95 16.56 6.75 -11.26
N ILE A 96 15.86 5.72 -10.78
CA ILE A 96 16.12 5.11 -9.46
C ILE A 96 17.47 4.39 -9.45
N GLU A 97 17.78 3.64 -10.50
CA GLU A 97 19.06 2.94 -10.70
C GLU A 97 20.23 3.93 -10.63
N ALA A 98 20.11 5.05 -11.35
CA ALA A 98 21.09 6.13 -11.38
C ALA A 98 21.18 6.94 -10.07
N GLY A 99 20.25 6.73 -9.13
CA GLY A 99 20.20 7.48 -7.87
C GLY A 99 19.63 8.90 -8.01
N GLU A 100 18.92 9.18 -9.11
CA GLU A 100 18.34 10.48 -9.44
C GLU A 100 16.87 10.60 -8.98
N SER A 101 16.30 9.53 -8.43
CA SER A 101 14.93 9.47 -7.92
C SER A 101 14.91 9.17 -6.41
N ASP A 102 13.93 9.74 -5.69
CA ASP A 102 13.71 9.48 -4.27
C ASP A 102 12.75 8.31 -3.99
N LEU A 103 12.23 7.66 -5.04
CA LEU A 103 11.48 6.41 -4.90
C LEU A 103 12.39 5.31 -4.31
N ASN A 104 11.78 4.39 -3.55
CA ASN A 104 12.51 3.32 -2.89
C ASN A 104 13.15 2.39 -3.94
N ARG A 105 14.45 2.06 -3.78
CA ARG A 105 15.18 1.13 -4.66
C ARG A 105 14.51 -0.24 -4.81
N TYR A 106 13.68 -0.65 -3.85
CA TYR A 106 12.89 -1.87 -3.96
C TYR A 106 12.00 -1.90 -5.22
N ALA A 107 11.60 -0.73 -5.74
CA ALA A 107 10.89 -0.59 -7.01
C ALA A 107 11.67 -1.11 -8.24
N LEU A 108 13.00 -1.32 -8.12
CA LEU A 108 13.81 -1.89 -9.21
C LEU A 108 13.65 -3.39 -9.38
N THR A 109 12.94 -4.07 -8.46
CA THR A 109 12.80 -5.53 -8.49
C THR A 109 12.08 -6.01 -9.76
N ASN A 110 10.99 -5.35 -10.15
CA ASN A 110 10.27 -5.50 -11.41
C ASN A 110 9.18 -4.41 -11.52
N GLU A 111 8.45 -4.37 -12.63
CA GLU A 111 7.40 -3.39 -12.91
C GLU A 111 6.21 -3.46 -11.93
N ALA A 112 5.83 -4.65 -11.44
CA ALA A 112 4.78 -4.80 -10.44
C ALA A 112 5.18 -4.20 -9.09
N GLU A 113 6.40 -4.46 -8.65
CA GLU A 113 6.97 -3.86 -7.44
C GLU A 113 7.14 -2.34 -7.60
N PHE A 114 7.48 -1.87 -8.80
CA PHE A 114 7.47 -0.44 -9.10
C PHE A 114 6.08 0.17 -8.90
N PHE A 115 5.03 -0.45 -9.46
CA PHE A 115 3.66 0.02 -9.31
C PHE A 115 3.20 0.02 -7.84
N ALA A 116 3.57 -1.00 -7.07
CA ALA A 116 3.26 -1.08 -5.65
C ALA A 116 3.96 0.02 -4.83
N VAL A 117 5.26 0.23 -5.04
CA VAL A 117 6.00 1.33 -4.39
C VAL A 117 5.46 2.70 -4.79
N ALA A 118 5.11 2.90 -6.06
CA ALA A 118 4.50 4.13 -6.54
C ALA A 118 3.14 4.38 -5.87
N THR A 119 2.36 3.33 -5.63
CA THR A 119 1.08 3.39 -4.92
C THR A 119 1.27 3.80 -3.46
N GLU A 120 2.24 3.22 -2.76
CA GLU A 120 2.60 3.63 -1.40
C GLU A 120 2.95 5.12 -1.36
N TYR A 121 3.79 5.57 -2.30
CA TYR A 121 4.18 6.98 -2.40
C TYR A 121 3.00 7.92 -2.66
N LEU A 122 2.09 7.54 -3.55
CA LEU A 122 0.89 8.31 -3.89
C LEU A 122 0.04 8.57 -2.66
N PHE A 123 -0.22 7.53 -1.86
CA PHE A 123 -1.11 7.66 -0.72
C PHE A 123 -0.38 8.24 0.49
N GLU A 124 0.88 7.90 0.74
CA GLU A 124 1.60 8.40 1.92
C GLU A 124 2.13 9.82 1.75
N ARG A 125 2.71 10.14 0.58
CA ARG A 125 3.34 11.44 0.30
C ARG A 125 2.86 12.03 -1.04
N PRO A 126 1.55 12.20 -1.26
CA PRO A 126 0.99 12.71 -2.52
C PRO A 126 1.61 14.05 -2.97
N ASP A 127 1.79 15.00 -2.05
CA ASP A 127 2.40 16.31 -2.35
C ASP A 127 3.85 16.19 -2.84
N GLN A 128 4.61 15.24 -2.29
CA GLN A 128 5.99 15.01 -2.69
C GLN A 128 6.04 14.38 -4.08
N MET A 129 5.19 13.39 -4.33
CA MET A 129 5.06 12.74 -5.62
C MET A 129 4.64 13.73 -6.71
N GLN A 130 3.64 14.58 -6.44
CA GLN A 130 3.19 15.62 -7.37
C GLN A 130 4.33 16.59 -7.72
N ARG A 131 5.16 17.00 -6.75
CA ARG A 131 6.27 17.93 -6.98
C ARG A 131 7.46 17.30 -7.70
N LYS A 132 7.84 16.06 -7.33
CA LYS A 132 9.06 15.42 -7.82
C LYS A 132 8.86 14.47 -9.00
N HIS A 133 7.67 13.89 -9.12
CA HIS A 133 7.29 12.96 -10.17
C HIS A 133 5.91 13.32 -10.75
N PRO A 134 5.72 14.55 -11.28
CA PRO A 134 4.41 15.06 -11.68
C PRO A 134 3.72 14.19 -12.74
N GLU A 135 4.47 13.67 -13.70
CA GLU A 135 3.94 12.78 -14.73
C GLU A 135 3.45 11.44 -14.14
N LEU A 136 4.25 10.84 -13.26
CA LEU A 136 3.89 9.61 -12.54
C LEU A 136 2.64 9.84 -11.67
N PHE A 137 2.57 10.97 -10.98
CA PHE A 137 1.40 11.34 -10.18
C PHE A 137 0.11 11.35 -11.02
N VAL A 138 0.14 11.95 -12.21
CA VAL A 138 -1.02 12.01 -13.12
C VAL A 138 -1.47 10.62 -13.56
N PHE A 139 -0.54 9.72 -13.94
CA PHE A 139 -0.90 8.35 -14.30
C PHE A 139 -1.51 7.60 -13.12
N MET A 140 -0.92 7.73 -11.94
CA MET A 140 -1.42 7.07 -10.74
C MET A 140 -2.82 7.58 -10.34
N GLN A 141 -3.11 8.87 -10.48
CA GLN A 141 -4.47 9.39 -10.27
C GLN A 141 -5.49 8.79 -11.23
N LYS A 142 -5.11 8.57 -12.51
CA LYS A 142 -5.98 7.93 -13.51
C LYS A 142 -6.28 6.48 -13.14
N VAL A 143 -5.26 5.71 -12.76
CA VAL A 143 -5.40 4.31 -12.31
C VAL A 143 -6.42 4.19 -11.18
N PHE A 144 -6.28 5.00 -10.13
CA PHE A 144 -7.14 4.93 -8.95
C PHE A 144 -8.46 5.72 -9.06
N GLN A 145 -8.68 6.44 -10.17
CA GLN A 145 -9.82 7.35 -10.37
C GLN A 145 -10.06 8.30 -9.19
N GLN A 146 -9.00 8.70 -8.49
CA GLN A 146 -9.10 9.60 -7.35
C GLN A 146 -8.59 11.00 -7.72
N ASP A 147 -9.43 12.01 -7.49
CA ASP A 147 -8.98 13.40 -7.42
C ASP A 147 -8.28 13.67 -6.08
N LEU A 148 -7.15 13.00 -5.88
CA LEU A 148 -6.26 13.23 -4.75
C LEU A 148 -5.80 14.70 -4.72
N ALA A 149 -5.63 15.35 -5.87
CA ALA A 149 -5.27 16.77 -5.95
C ALA A 149 -6.31 17.69 -5.29
N GLY A 150 -7.61 17.48 -5.56
CA GLY A 150 -8.70 18.21 -4.90
C GLY A 150 -8.92 17.80 -3.44
N GLN A 151 -8.68 16.53 -3.10
CA GLN A 151 -8.84 15.99 -1.75
C GLN A 151 -7.65 16.24 -0.82
N LEU A 152 -6.46 16.55 -1.35
CA LEU A 152 -5.22 16.78 -0.61
C LEU A 152 -5.39 17.84 0.48
N GLY A 153 -6.16 18.89 0.21
CA GLY A 153 -6.47 19.92 1.21
C GLY A 153 -7.34 19.43 2.37
N ALA A 154 -8.26 18.50 2.11
CA ALA A 154 -9.13 17.90 3.13
C ALA A 154 -8.43 16.76 3.89
N LEU A 155 -7.75 15.85 3.17
CA LEU A 155 -6.99 14.73 3.72
C LEU A 155 -5.79 15.21 4.56
N SER A 156 -5.13 16.30 4.17
CA SER A 156 -4.07 16.91 4.98
C SER A 156 -4.62 17.44 6.30
N ARG A 157 -5.81 18.07 6.30
CA ARG A 157 -6.47 18.52 7.56
C ARG A 157 -6.87 17.35 8.44
N GLU A 158 -7.32 16.25 7.86
CA GLU A 158 -7.75 15.06 8.61
C GLU A 158 -6.54 14.26 9.15
N ARG A 159 -5.45 14.13 8.38
CA ARG A 159 -4.16 13.56 8.83
C ARG A 159 -3.48 14.38 9.90
N LEU A 160 -3.55 15.71 9.81
CA LEU A 160 -3.09 16.63 10.85
C LEU A 160 -4.05 16.67 12.04
N SER A 161 -5.30 16.24 11.87
CA SER A 161 -6.19 16.04 13.00
C SER A 161 -5.64 14.89 13.82
N ARG A 162 -5.38 15.14 15.11
CA ARG A 162 -4.99 14.06 16.02
C ARG A 162 -6.07 12.99 15.94
N PRO A 163 -5.72 11.70 15.73
CA PRO A 163 -6.70 10.64 15.82
C PRO A 163 -7.42 10.82 17.15
N ARG A 164 -8.76 10.89 17.11
CA ARG A 164 -9.55 11.02 18.34
C ARG A 164 -9.12 9.86 19.23
N LYS A 165 -8.37 10.16 20.30
CA LYS A 165 -7.85 9.14 21.21
C LYS A 165 -9.05 8.30 21.65
N LEU A 166 -9.04 7.02 21.27
CA LEU A 166 -10.08 6.09 21.68
C LEU A 166 -10.07 6.03 23.21
N GLY A 167 -11.05 6.68 23.83
CA GLY A 167 -11.09 6.81 25.27
C GLY A 167 -11.37 5.46 25.92
N ARG A 168 -10.86 5.24 27.14
CA ARG A 168 -11.12 4.01 27.94
C ARG A 168 -12.62 3.67 28.01
N ASN A 169 -13.49 4.67 27.97
CA ASN A 169 -14.95 4.49 28.05
C ASN A 169 -15.67 4.51 26.69
N SER A 170 -14.98 4.69 25.56
CA SER A 170 -15.58 4.62 24.22
C SER A 170 -16.13 3.22 23.92
N PRO A 171 -17.15 3.08 23.06
CA PRO A 171 -17.58 1.77 22.55
C PRO A 171 -16.39 1.01 21.94
N CYS A 172 -16.30 -0.28 22.23
CA CYS A 172 -15.18 -1.09 21.79
C CYS A 172 -15.26 -1.36 20.27
N PRO A 173 -14.18 -1.11 19.50
CA PRO A 173 -14.19 -1.25 18.05
C PRO A 173 -14.31 -2.70 17.54
N CYS A 174 -14.21 -3.72 18.41
CA CYS A 174 -14.41 -5.12 18.01
C CYS A 174 -15.89 -5.53 17.85
N GLY A 175 -16.83 -4.60 18.05
CA GLY A 175 -18.27 -4.87 17.91
C GLY A 175 -18.91 -5.58 19.11
N SER A 176 -18.21 -5.73 20.23
CA SER A 176 -18.72 -6.44 21.43
C SER A 176 -19.83 -5.69 22.18
N GLY A 177 -20.10 -4.43 21.84
CA GLY A 177 -21.01 -3.55 22.57
C GLY A 177 -20.49 -3.09 23.95
N LYS A 178 -19.30 -3.55 24.38
CA LYS A 178 -18.69 -3.18 25.67
C LYS A 178 -17.88 -1.88 25.56
N LYS A 179 -17.57 -1.25 26.70
CA LYS A 179 -16.58 -0.15 26.76
C LYS A 179 -15.18 -0.69 26.44
N TYR A 180 -14.36 0.09 25.73
CA TYR A 180 -13.02 -0.30 25.27
C TYR A 180 -12.16 -0.85 26.41
N LYS A 181 -12.19 -0.22 27.59
CA LYS A 181 -11.49 -0.69 28.79
C LYS A 181 -11.87 -2.11 29.19
N LYS A 182 -13.17 -2.41 29.21
CA LYS A 182 -13.73 -3.71 29.65
C LYS A 182 -13.70 -4.79 28.57
N CYS A 183 -12.96 -4.60 27.50
CA CYS A 183 -12.97 -5.50 26.36
C CYS A 183 -11.60 -5.73 25.74
N CYS A 184 -10.96 -4.68 25.22
CA CYS A 184 -9.71 -4.81 24.47
C CYS A 184 -8.56 -4.00 25.06
N LEU A 185 -8.78 -3.27 26.16
CA LEU A 185 -7.71 -2.53 26.85
C LEU A 185 -7.19 -3.25 28.11
N ASP A 186 -8.09 -3.84 28.90
CA ASP A 186 -7.76 -4.50 30.18
C ASP A 186 -7.94 -6.03 30.05
N ALA A 187 -7.60 -6.62 28.89
CA ALA A 187 -7.60 -8.08 28.70
C ALA A 187 -6.24 -8.66 29.14
N ASP A 188 -5.97 -8.54 30.44
CA ASP A 188 -5.01 -9.31 31.25
C ASP A 188 -5.64 -9.52 32.64
#